data_AF-A0AA96VF75-F1
#
_entry.id   AF-A0AA96VF75-F1
#
_cell.length_a   1.000
_cell.length_b   1.000
_cell.length_c   1.000
_cell.angle_alpha   90.00
_cell.angle_beta   90.00
_cell.angle_gamma   90.00
#
_symmetry.space_group_name_H-M   'P 1'
#
loop_
_entity.id
_entity.type
_entity.pdbx_description
1 polymer ?
#
loop_
_entity_poly.entity_id
_entity_poly.type
_entity_poly.pdbx_seq_one_letter_code
_entity_poly.pdbx_strand_id
1 'polypeptide(L)'
;MKQVSMPKLIDYLTIVGLLILLSAFFLDYWIRDWFFPSSWGSVATMLILPIFGALILILSIYYKKLWTGIISILLIISFPLFFGLGYVLFGP
;
A
#
# COMPACT_ATOMS: atom_id res chain seq x y z
N MET A 1 -22.39 19.71 7.55
CA MET A 1 -21.25 18.78 7.35
C MET A 1 -19.96 19.60 7.39
N LYS A 2 -18.94 19.22 8.19
CA LYS A 2 -17.65 19.93 8.20
C LYS A 2 -16.91 19.65 6.90
N GLN A 3 -16.48 20.69 6.19
CA GLN A 3 -15.71 20.55 4.96
C GLN A 3 -14.34 19.95 5.32
N VAL A 4 -14.06 18.74 4.84
CA VAL A 4 -12.75 18.10 5.05
C VAL A 4 -11.74 18.84 4.19
N SER A 5 -10.66 19.33 4.80
CA SER A 5 -9.61 19.98 4.03
C SER A 5 -8.86 18.94 3.20
N MET A 6 -8.58 19.27 1.93
CA MET A 6 -7.86 18.38 1.02
C MET A 6 -6.49 17.90 1.57
N PRO A 7 -5.70 18.75 2.26
CA PRO A 7 -4.49 18.27 2.94
C PRO A 7 -4.77 17.18 3.98
N LYS A 8 -5.81 17.31 4.80
CA LYS A 8 -6.18 16.28 5.79
C LYS A 8 -6.68 15.01 5.12
N LEU A 9 -7.41 15.13 4.03
CA LEU A 9 -7.86 13.98 3.25
C LEU A 9 -6.66 13.15 2.76
N ILE A 10 -5.62 13.80 2.24
CA ILE A 10 -4.39 13.13 1.78
C ILE A 10 -3.73 12.38 2.94
N ASP A 11 -3.68 12.97 4.13
CA ASP A 11 -3.10 12.31 5.31
C ASP A 11 -3.92 11.09 5.71
N TYR A 12 -5.26 11.18 5.70
CA TYR A 12 -6.13 10.04 5.95
C TYR A 12 -5.98 8.93 4.91
N LEU A 13 -5.91 9.27 3.63
CA LEU A 13 -5.65 8.30 2.57
C LEU A 13 -4.28 7.63 2.78
N THR A 14 -3.25 8.39 3.16
CA THR A 14 -1.94 7.81 3.46
C THR A 14 -2.01 6.83 4.62
N ILE A 15 -2.71 7.18 5.70
CA ILE A 15 -2.92 6.30 6.86
C ILE A 15 -3.67 5.02 6.44
N VAL A 16 -4.74 5.15 5.66
CA VAL A 16 -5.51 4.00 5.16
C VAL A 16 -4.63 3.09 4.30
N GLY A 17 -3.78 3.65 3.44
CA GLY A 17 -2.84 2.87 2.63
C GLY A 17 -1.86 2.09 3.50
N LEU A 18 -1.33 2.70 4.55
CA LEU A 18 -0.46 2.01 5.51
C LEU A 18 -1.19 0.92 6.29
N LEU A 19 -2.45 1.14 6.66
CA LEU A 19 -3.28 0.13 7.34
C LEU A 19 -3.58 -1.06 6.42
N ILE A 20 -3.87 -0.82 5.14
CA ILE A 20 -4.05 -1.89 4.15
C ILE A 20 -2.75 -2.69 4.02
N LEU A 21 -1.61 -2.00 3.93
CA LEU A 21 -0.31 -2.66 3.87
C LEU A 21 -0.04 -3.52 5.10
N LEU A 22 -0.28 -3.00 6.30
CA LEU A 22 -0.14 -3.77 7.54
C LEU A 22 -1.07 -4.98 7.56
N SER A 23 -2.32 -4.81 7.13
CA SER A 23 -3.30 -5.90 7.12
C SER A 23 -2.88 -7.08 6.25
N ALA A 24 -2.11 -6.83 5.18
CA ALA A 24 -1.56 -7.88 4.33
C ALA A 24 -0.73 -8.90 5.13
N PHE A 25 -0.02 -8.45 6.18
CA PHE A 25 0.85 -9.31 7.00
C PHE A 25 0.13 -9.99 8.17
N PHE A 26 -0.99 -9.43 8.63
CA PHE A 26 -1.69 -9.95 9.82
C PHE A 26 -2.81 -10.93 9.49
N LEU A 27 -3.44 -10.80 8.32
CA LEU A 27 -4.59 -11.61 7.94
C LEU A 27 -4.20 -12.91 7.23
N ASP A 28 -3.07 -12.90 6.52
CA ASP A 28 -2.51 -14.11 5.93
C ASP A 28 -1.73 -14.87 7.01
N TYR A 29 -2.13 -16.11 7.30
CA TYR A 29 -1.57 -16.90 8.40
C TYR A 29 -0.11 -17.29 8.15
N TRP A 30 0.30 -17.37 6.88
CA TRP A 30 1.67 -17.68 6.48
C TRP A 30 2.14 -16.76 5.35
N ILE A 31 3.44 -16.46 5.35
CA ILE A 31 4.10 -15.72 4.25
C ILE A 31 3.92 -16.42 2.90
N ARG A 32 3.76 -17.75 2.91
CA ARG A 32 3.49 -18.54 1.71
C ARG A 32 2.13 -18.19 1.11
N ASP A 33 1.18 -17.77 1.92
CA ASP A 33 -0.17 -17.47 1.46
C ASP A 33 -0.16 -16.31 0.46
N TRP A 34 0.75 -15.35 0.61
CA TRP A 34 0.93 -14.22 -0.31
C TRP A 34 1.23 -14.62 -1.76
N PHE A 35 1.79 -15.82 -1.99
CA PHE A 35 2.02 -16.33 -3.34
C PHE A 35 0.74 -16.78 -4.02
N PHE A 36 -0.34 -17.03 -3.28
CA PHE A 36 -1.65 -17.31 -3.87
C PHE A 36 -2.34 -16.00 -4.23
N PRO A 37 -2.74 -15.81 -5.51
CA PRO A 37 -3.44 -14.59 -5.93
C PRO A 37 -4.77 -14.34 -5.20
N SER A 38 -5.34 -15.37 -4.56
CA SER A 38 -6.56 -15.28 -3.75
C SER A 38 -6.31 -14.87 -2.30
N SER A 39 -5.06 -14.80 -1.84
CA SER A 39 -4.75 -14.37 -0.47
C SER A 39 -5.02 -12.89 -0.30
N TRP A 40 -5.33 -12.48 0.94
CA TRP A 40 -5.60 -11.09 1.21
C TRP A 40 -4.35 -10.24 0.98
N GLY A 41 -3.18 -10.71 1.43
CA GLY A 41 -1.92 -10.01 1.26
C GLY A 41 -1.55 -9.81 -0.20
N SER A 42 -1.78 -10.83 -1.04
CA SER A 42 -1.57 -10.75 -2.49
C SER A 42 -2.49 -9.72 -3.14
N VAL A 43 -3.81 -9.80 -2.87
CA VAL A 43 -4.80 -8.84 -3.41
C VAL A 43 -4.52 -7.42 -2.94
N ALA A 44 -4.23 -7.25 -1.65
CA ALA A 44 -3.97 -5.95 -1.04
C ALA A 44 -2.73 -5.30 -1.67
N THR A 45 -1.63 -6.03 -1.80
CA THR A 45 -0.36 -5.46 -2.28
C THR A 45 -0.27 -5.36 -3.79
N MET A 46 -0.86 -6.30 -4.55
CA MET A 46 -0.77 -6.33 -6.02
C MET A 46 -1.84 -5.47 -6.70
N LEU A 47 -3.03 -5.32 -6.11
CA LEU A 47 -4.16 -4.63 -6.74
C LEU A 47 -4.53 -3.36 -6.00
N ILE A 48 -4.77 -3.44 -4.69
CA ILE A 48 -5.33 -2.31 -3.93
C ILE A 48 -4.28 -1.21 -3.73
N LEU A 49 -3.12 -1.56 -3.17
CA LEU A 49 -2.07 -0.60 -2.80
C LEU A 49 -1.48 0.17 -4.00
N PRO A 50 -1.28 -0.41 -5.19
CA PRO A 50 -0.75 0.35 -6.31
C PRO A 50 -1.73 1.40 -6.82
N ILE A 51 -3.01 1.06 -6.89
CA ILE A 51 -4.07 2.01 -7.27
C ILE A 51 -4.18 3.11 -6.23
N PHE A 52 -4.18 2.74 -4.95
CA PHE A 52 -4.30 3.68 -3.85
C PHE A 52 -3.07 4.59 -3.72
N GLY A 53 -1.88 4.03 -3.88
CA GLY A 53 -0.61 4.74 -3.93
C GLY A 53 -0.55 5.71 -5.11
N ALA A 54 -1.00 5.31 -6.31
CA ALA A 54 -1.06 6.22 -7.46
C ALA A 54 -1.98 7.43 -7.21
N LEU A 55 -3.15 7.20 -6.59
CA LEU A 55 -4.06 8.28 -6.20
C LEU A 55 -3.43 9.23 -5.18
N ILE A 56 -2.78 8.70 -4.15
CA ILE A 56 -2.06 9.50 -3.15
C ILE A 56 -0.90 10.25 -3.81
N LEU A 57 -0.19 9.64 -4.76
CA LEU A 57 0.93 10.24 -5.47
C LEU A 57 0.47 11.46 -6.28
N ILE A 58 -0.58 11.32 -7.09
CA ILE A 58 -1.16 12.43 -7.87
C ILE A 58 -1.55 13.58 -6.95
N LEU A 59 -2.24 13.29 -5.84
CA LEU A 59 -2.65 14.29 -4.86
C LEU A 59 -1.43 14.93 -4.17
N SER A 60 -0.41 14.15 -3.83
CA SER A 60 0.80 14.64 -3.17
C SER A 60 1.59 15.60 -4.06
N ILE A 61 1.65 15.34 -5.37
CA ILE A 61 2.29 16.23 -6.35
C ILE A 61 1.49 17.53 -6.46
N TYR A 62 0.17 17.43 -6.60
CA TYR A 62 -0.70 18.60 -6.71
C TYR A 62 -0.61 19.53 -5.50
N TYR A 63 -0.59 18.95 -4.28
CA TYR A 63 -0.51 19.71 -3.03
C TYR A 63 0.93 19.88 -2.49
N LYS A 64 1.96 19.56 -3.28
CA LYS A 64 3.39 19.71 -2.93
C LYS A 64 3.80 19.02 -1.61
N LYS A 65 3.20 17.87 -1.29
CA LYS A 65 3.50 17.05 -0.11
C LYS A 65 4.56 15.98 -0.41
N LEU A 66 5.83 16.37 -0.38
CA LEU A 66 6.96 15.51 -0.76
C LEU A 66 7.03 14.18 0.02
N TRP A 67 6.89 14.22 1.35
CA TRP A 67 6.93 13.02 2.18
C TRP A 67 5.79 12.04 1.87
N THR A 68 4.58 12.55 1.67
CA THR A 68 3.44 11.73 1.25
C THR A 68 3.66 11.12 -0.13
N GLY A 69 4.30 11.85 -1.04
CA GLY A 69 4.70 11.34 -2.34
C GLY A 69 5.66 10.15 -2.22
N ILE A 70 6.68 10.24 -1.37
CA ILE A 70 7.61 9.13 -1.13
C ILE A 70 6.88 7.91 -0.56
N ILE A 71 6.01 8.10 0.44
CA ILE A 71 5.21 7.01 1.02
C ILE A 71 4.33 6.37 -0.06
N SER A 72 3.70 7.17 -0.91
CA SER A 72 2.84 6.66 -1.97
C SER A 72 3.59 5.82 -3.01
N ILE A 73 4.84 6.18 -3.33
CA ILE A 73 5.71 5.35 -4.18
C ILE A 73 5.98 4.01 -3.49
N LEU A 74 6.30 4.01 -2.19
CA LEU A 74 6.49 2.76 -1.43
C LEU A 74 5.24 1.87 -1.44
N LEU A 75 4.04 2.46 -1.37
CA LEU A 75 2.79 1.71 -1.50
C LEU A 75 2.65 1.08 -2.90
N ILE A 76 3.05 1.78 -3.96
CA ILE A 76 3.00 1.28 -5.34
C ILE A 76 3.94 0.09 -5.54
N ILE A 77 5.18 0.20 -5.04
CA ILE A 77 6.19 -0.85 -5.22
C ILE A 77 6.17 -1.90 -4.10
N SER A 78 5.19 -1.85 -3.20
CA SER A 78 5.09 -2.75 -2.06
C SER A 78 5.05 -4.21 -2.48
N PHE A 79 4.22 -4.57 -3.46
CA PHE A 79 4.12 -5.95 -3.96
C PHE A 79 5.45 -6.55 -4.42
N PRO A 80 6.17 -5.98 -5.42
CA PRO A 80 7.42 -6.57 -5.86
C PRO A 80 8.50 -6.61 -4.76
N LEU A 81 8.48 -5.67 -3.83
CA LEU A 81 9.37 -5.69 -2.67
C LEU A 81 9.09 -6.89 -1.76
N PHE A 82 7.86 -7.04 -1.29
CA PHE A 82 7.51 -8.07 -0.32
C PHE A 82 7.42 -9.46 -0.95
N PHE A 83 6.93 -9.57 -2.19
CA PHE A 83 6.95 -10.80 -2.95
C PHE A 83 8.38 -11.25 -3.22
N GLY A 84 9.25 -10.34 -3.69
CA GLY A 84 10.66 -10.64 -3.93
C GLY A 84 11.40 -11.08 -2.66
N LEU A 85 11.21 -10.36 -1.56
CA LEU A 85 11.79 -10.72 -0.26
C LEU A 85 11.25 -12.05 0.26
N GLY A 86 9.94 -12.28 0.17
CA GLY A 86 9.32 -13.54 0.56
C GLY A 86 9.88 -14.71 -0.24
N TYR A 87 10.04 -14.54 -1.56
CA TYR A 87 10.54 -15.59 -2.44
C TYR A 87 12.01 -15.94 -2.12
N VAL A 88 12.84 -14.92 -1.84
CA VAL A 88 14.24 -15.11 -1.45
C VAL A 88 14.36 -15.82 -0.10
N LEU A 89 13.51 -15.49 0.87
CA LEU A 89 13.60 -16.03 2.23
C LEU A 89 12.97 -17.41 2.39
N PHE A 90 11.89 -17.70 1.65
CA PHE A 90 11.07 -18.90 1.87
C PHE A 90 11.04 -19.86 0.68
N GLY A 91 11.66 -19.50 -0.45
CA GLY A 91 11.70 -20.31 -1.66
C GLY A 91 10.37 -20.32 -2.43
N PRO A 92 10.29 -21.11 -3.52
CA PRO A 92 9.05 -21.34 -4.24
C PRO A 92 8.01 -22.16 -3.44
#